data_AF-A0ABD4RKR1-F1
#
_entry.id   AF-A0ABD4RKR1-F1
#
_cell.length_a   1.000
_cell.length_b   1.000
_cell.length_c   1.000
_cell.angle_alpha   90.00
_cell.angle_beta   90.00
_cell.angle_gamma   90.00
#
_symmetry.space_group_name_H-M   'P 1'
#
loop_
_entity.id
_entity.type
_entity.pdbx_description
1 polymer ?
#
loop_
_entity_poly.entity_id
_entity_poly.type
_entity_poly.pdbx_seq_one_letter_code
_entity_poly.pdbx_strand_id
1 'polypeptide(L)' 'MLEKISLSDEEYDYLAKGIAIGVGIGIFVGVLMGDVILGFSAGGVLGILGAGIHFLVKKAKKGHKKELI' A
#
# COMPACT_ATOMS: atom_id res chain seq x y z
N MET A 1 -6.46 3.21 23.28
CA MET A 1 -6.12 1.82 22.89
C MET A 1 -5.86 1.79 21.37
N LEU A 2 -4.65 2.20 20.94
CA LEU A 2 -4.18 2.10 19.54
C LEU A 2 -2.91 1.23 19.49
N GLU A 3 -2.85 0.21 20.35
CA GLU A 3 -1.63 -0.55 20.63
C GLU A 3 -1.24 -1.57 19.54
N LYS A 4 -1.94 -1.62 18.40
CA LYS A 4 -1.75 -2.67 17.38
C LYS A 4 -1.67 -2.22 15.91
N ILE A 5 -1.48 -0.92 15.63
CA ILE A 5 -1.06 -0.44 14.30
C ILE A 5 0.42 -0.02 14.34
N SER A 6 1.21 -0.58 15.27
CA SER A 6 2.66 -0.44 15.21
C SER A 6 3.18 -1.36 14.10
N LEU A 7 2.96 -0.94 12.86
CA LEU A 7 3.70 -1.45 11.70
C LEU A 7 5.18 -1.22 11.97
N SER A 8 6.03 -2.18 11.62
CA SER A 8 7.48 -1.99 11.65
C SER A 8 7.86 -0.81 10.72
N ASP A 9 8.97 -0.12 10.99
CA ASP A 9 9.45 0.98 10.15
C ASP A 9 9.54 0.57 8.66
N GLU A 10 9.92 -0.68 8.39
CA GLU A 10 9.92 -1.24 7.04
C GLU A 10 8.53 -1.31 6.40
N GLU A 11 7.51 -1.66 7.18
CA GLU A 11 6.13 -1.78 6.71
C GLU A 11 5.51 -0.40 6.46
N TYR A 12 5.89 0.59 7.28
CA TYR A 12 5.54 1.99 7.08
C TYR A 12 6.16 2.56 5.79
N ASP A 13 7.43 2.26 5.52
CA ASP A 13 8.11 2.70 4.28
C ASP A 13 7.46 2.08 3.04
N TYR A 14 7.11 0.79 3.07
CA TYR A 14 6.40 0.12 1.98
C TYR A 14 4.98 0.69 1.76
N LEU A 15 4.26 0.98 2.85
CA LEU A 15 2.93 1.60 2.76
C LEU A 15 3.03 3.02 2.19
N ALA A 16 3.96 3.83 2.68
CA ALA A 16 4.19 5.18 2.19
C ALA A 16 4.57 5.19 0.70
N LYS A 17 5.47 4.29 0.27
CA LYS A 17 5.82 4.12 -1.15
C LYS A 17 4.63 3.67 -1.99
N GLY A 18 3.83 2.73 -1.50
CA GLY A 18 2.62 2.27 -2.17
C GLY A 18 1.60 3.39 -2.37
N ILE A 19 1.38 4.21 -1.34
CA ILE A 19 0.52 5.40 -1.41
C ILE A 19 1.09 6.42 -2.39
N ALA A 20 2.37 6.76 -2.28
CA ALA A 20 3.00 7.77 -3.15
C ALA A 20 2.93 7.37 -4.62
N ILE A 21 3.20 6.11 -4.94
CA ILE A 21 3.10 5.57 -6.31
C ILE A 21 1.64 5.53 -6.77
N GLY A 22 0.73 5.00 -5.94
CA GLY A 22 -0.69 4.89 -6.27
C GLY A 22 -1.34 6.26 -6.52
N VAL A 23 -1.07 7.23 -5.66
CA VAL A 23 -1.51 8.62 -5.81
C VAL A 23 -0.86 9.28 -7.02
N GLY A 24 0.45 9.11 -7.23
CA GLY A 24 1.15 9.68 -8.38
C GLY A 24 0.58 9.21 -9.72
N ILE A 25 0.35 7.90 -9.86
CA ILE A 25 -0.29 7.31 -11.04
C ILE A 25 -1.76 7.74 -11.14
N GLY A 26 -2.48 7.75 -10.02
CA GLY A 26 -3.89 8.14 -9.96
C GLY A 26 -4.12 9.58 -10.41
N ILE A 27 -3.30 10.52 -9.94
CA ILE A 27 -3.32 11.92 -10.39
C ILE A 27 -2.99 11.98 -11.88
N PHE A 28 -1.95 11.28 -12.35
CA PHE A 28 -1.55 11.30 -13.75
C PHE A 28 -2.69 10.83 -14.68
N VAL A 29 -3.37 9.73 -14.33
CA VAL A 29 -4.54 9.23 -15.06
C VAL A 29 -5.74 10.17 -14.91
N GLY A 30 -5.96 10.73 -13.71
CA GLY A 30 -7.02 11.69 -13.44
C GLY A 30 -6.90 12.95 -14.28
N VAL A 31 -5.68 13.46 -14.50
CA VAL A 31 -5.41 14.57 -15.42
C VAL A 31 -5.81 14.21 -16.85
N LEU A 32 -5.50 12.99 -17.32
CA LEU A 32 -5.89 12.54 -18.67
C LEU A 32 -7.40 12.38 -18.83
N MET A 33 -8.12 12.02 -17.76
CA MET A 33 -9.58 11.90 -17.74
C MET A 33 -10.30 13.22 -17.45
N GLY A 34 -9.58 14.29 -17.11
CA GLY A 34 -10.15 15.59 -16.73
C GLY A 34 -10.73 15.64 -15.31
N ASP A 35 -10.51 14.60 -14.49
CA ASP A 35 -10.95 14.54 -13.09
C ASP A 35 -9.82 14.04 -12.18
N VAL A 36 -9.04 15.01 -11.70
CA VAL A 36 -7.88 14.77 -10.83
C VAL A 36 -8.30 14.29 -9.45
N ILE A 37 -9.46 14.73 -8.94
CA ILE A 37 -9.93 14.37 -7.59
C ILE A 37 -10.31 12.90 -7.56
N LEU A 38 -10.99 12.42 -8.60
CA LEU A 38 -11.32 11.01 -8.76
C LEU A 38 -10.07 10.16 -8.91
N GLY A 39 -9.11 10.60 -9.73
CA GLY A 39 -7.81 9.93 -9.90
C GLY A 39 -7.00 9.83 -8.59
N PHE A 40 -6.88 10.93 -7.84
CA PHE A 40 -6.22 10.98 -6.54
C PHE A 40 -6.86 10.01 -5.55
N SER A 41 -8.19 10.03 -5.45
CA SER A 41 -8.94 9.22 -4.50
C SER A 41 -8.83 7.72 -4.82
N ALA A 42 -9.05 7.34 -6.08
CA ALA A 42 -8.93 5.96 -6.52
C ALA A 42 -7.47 5.46 -6.42
N GLY A 43 -6.50 6.27 -6.84
CA GLY A 43 -5.08 5.93 -6.76
C GLY A 43 -4.59 5.76 -5.33
N GLY A 44 -5.02 6.62 -4.41
CA GLY A 44 -4.71 6.50 -2.98
C GLY A 44 -5.28 5.22 -2.37
N VAL A 45 -6.55 4.91 -2.63
CA VAL A 45 -7.19 3.68 -2.13
C VAL A 45 -6.50 2.44 -2.70
N LEU A 46 -6.22 2.41 -4.00
CA LEU A 46 -5.51 1.29 -4.64
C LEU A 46 -4.07 1.15 -4.12
N GLY A 47 -3.38 2.26 -3.85
CA GLY A 47 -2.05 2.26 -3.25
C GLY A 47 -2.02 1.67 -1.83
N ILE A 48 -3.00 2.05 -0.99
CA ILE A 48 -3.16 1.51 0.36
C ILE A 48 -3.50 0.02 0.31
N LEU A 49 -4.46 -0.38 -0.54
CA LEU A 49 -4.87 -1.78 -0.69
C LEU A 49 -3.73 -2.64 -1.22
N GLY A 50 -3.00 -2.17 -2.23
CA GLY A 50 -1.86 -2.89 -2.80
C GLY A 50 -0.75 -3.11 -1.78
N ALA A 51 -0.39 -2.07 -1.02
CA ALA A 51 0.62 -2.20 0.03
C ALA A 51 0.16 -3.09 1.19
N GLY A 52 -1.11 -2.97 1.61
CA GLY A 52 -1.71 -3.78 2.67
C GLY A 52 -1.81 -5.26 2.30
N ILE A 53 -2.22 -5.60 1.07
CA ILE A 53 -2.28 -6.98 0.59
C ILE A 53 -0.88 -7.57 0.51
N HIS A 54 0.11 -6.82 0.00
CA HIS A 54 1.50 -7.27 -0.05
C HIS A 54 2.03 -7.58 1.36
N PHE A 55 1.65 -6.79 2.36
CA PHE A 55 1.99 -7.04 3.75
C PHE A 55 1.38 -8.37 4.26
N LEU A 56 0.08 -8.59 4.05
CA LEU A 56 -0.60 -9.82 4.47
C LEU A 56 -0.02 -11.07 3.79
N VAL A 57 0.23 -11.00 2.47
CA VAL A 57 0.81 -12.11 1.70
C VAL A 57 2.25 -12.40 2.14
N LYS A 58 3.07 -11.38 2.37
CA LYS A 58 4.46 -11.55 2.85
C LYS A 58 4.48 -12.12 4.27
N LYS A 59 3.54 -11.72 5.13
CA LYS A 59 3.39 -12.24 6.50
C LYS A 59 2.95 -13.71 6.49
N ALA A 60 2.02 -14.09 5.62
CA ALA A 60 1.60 -15.48 5.41
C ALA A 60 2.75 -16.35 4.88
N LYS A 61 3.55 -15.85 3.92
CA LYS A 61 4.73 -16.59 3.40
C LYS A 61 5.88 -16.69 4.42
N LYS A 62 6.07 -15.71 5.31
CA LYS A 62 7.10 -15.78 6.37
C LYS A 62 6.78 -16.83 7.44
N GLY A 63 5.50 -17.17 7.64
CA GLY A 63 5.08 -18.28 8.51
C GLY A 63 5.58 -19.66 8.03
N HIS A 64 5.62 -19.88 6.71
CA HIS A 64 6.08 -21.15 6.11
C HIS A 64 7.59 -21.25 5.88
N LYS A 65 8.37 -20.17 6.07
CA LYS A 65 9.83 -20.19 5.86
C LYS A 65 10.62 -20.52 7.15
N LYS A 66 9.98 -20.56 8.32
CA LYS A 66 10.66 -20.88 9.59
C LYS A 66 10.74 -22.38 9.92
N GLU A 67 10.08 -23.26 9.18
CA GLU A 67 10.13 -24.72 9.39
C GLU A 67 11.07 -25.46 8.44
N LEU A 68 11.90 -24.75 7.66
CA LEU A 68 12.76 -25.35 6.63
C LEU A 68 14.23 -24.91 6.70
N ILE A 69 14.69 -24.48 7.88
CA ILE A 69 16.13 -24.35 8.19
C ILE A 69 16.39 -25.04 9.53
#